data_AF-A0A3C0QTF7-F1
#
_entry.id   AF-A0A3C0QTF7-F1
#
_cell.length_a   1.000
_cell.length_b   1.000
_cell.length_c   1.000
_cell.angle_alpha   90.00
_cell.angle_beta   90.00
_cell.angle_gamma   90.00
#
_symmetry.space_group_name_H-M   'P 1'
#
loop_
_entity.id
_entity.type
_entity.pdbx_description
1 polymer ?
#
loop_
_entity_poly.entity_id
_entity_poly.type
_entity_poly.pdbx_seq_one_letter_code
_entity_poly.pdbx_strand_id
1 'polypeptide(L)'
;METNNLGYSRFWDKGTIRDAEKIKKLSFLLIAILSLAILTVGCEDEKDTPFTLLTGPVWVSDSLLVNGIDAGGPGQILANFRGEARFLKDGTGLFANFTGTWRFAQNDTRLLITSPDYPVPITTIIEELSRSNLRLSTELPHPLLPGTTMRVRMTFKSRW
;
A
#
# COMPACT_ATOMS: atom_id res chain seq x y z
N MET A 1 -31.94 -73.77 -45.31
CA MET A 1 -30.49 -74.02 -45.44
C MET A 1 -29.93 -72.83 -46.21
N GLU A 2 -29.38 -71.82 -45.53
CA GLU A 2 -27.94 -71.67 -45.18
C GLU A 2 -27.08 -71.47 -46.44
N THR A 3 -26.23 -70.45 -46.63
CA THR A 3 -25.58 -69.48 -45.72
C THR A 3 -25.21 -68.18 -46.46
N ASN A 4 -25.07 -67.10 -45.66
CA ASN A 4 -24.67 -65.75 -46.00
C ASN A 4 -23.15 -65.52 -46.11
N ASN A 5 -22.85 -64.36 -46.71
CA ASN A 5 -21.82 -63.37 -46.33
C ASN A 5 -20.40 -63.46 -46.90
N LEU A 6 -20.14 -62.53 -47.82
CA LEU A 6 -18.84 -62.05 -48.29
C LEU A 6 -18.14 -61.26 -47.18
N GLY A 7 -16.93 -61.66 -46.83
CA GLY A 7 -16.04 -60.92 -45.95
C GLY A 7 -15.26 -59.84 -46.72
N TYR A 8 -15.44 -58.58 -46.32
CA TYR A 8 -14.51 -57.49 -46.63
C TYR A 8 -14.48 -56.53 -45.43
N SER A 9 -13.43 -56.59 -44.61
CA SER A 9 -12.99 -55.46 -43.77
C SER A 9 -11.71 -55.80 -43.01
N ARG A 10 -10.58 -55.21 -43.43
CA ARG A 10 -9.44 -54.78 -42.59
C ARG A 10 -8.19 -54.56 -43.45
N PHE A 11 -8.01 -53.34 -43.96
CA PHE A 11 -6.67 -52.96 -44.44
C PHE A 11 -6.33 -51.46 -44.30
N TRP A 12 -7.32 -50.57 -44.10
CA TRP A 12 -7.09 -49.12 -44.19
C TRP A 12 -7.04 -48.33 -42.86
N ASP A 13 -6.94 -48.98 -41.69
CA ASP A 13 -7.26 -48.31 -40.42
C ASP A 13 -6.06 -47.97 -39.51
N LYS A 14 -4.83 -48.44 -39.82
CA LYS A 14 -3.70 -48.32 -38.88
C LYS A 14 -2.86 -47.04 -39.02
N GLY A 15 -2.89 -46.37 -40.18
CA GLY A 15 -2.11 -45.16 -40.43
C GLY A 15 -2.71 -43.92 -39.75
N THR A 16 -4.00 -43.72 -39.97
CA THR A 16 -4.81 -42.58 -39.51
C THR A 16 -4.89 -42.45 -37.98
N ILE A 17 -4.94 -43.56 -37.25
CA ILE A 17 -5.05 -43.56 -35.78
C ILE A 17 -3.76 -43.06 -35.11
N ARG A 18 -2.59 -43.44 -35.65
CA ARG A 18 -1.27 -43.06 -35.12
C ARG A 18 -0.98 -41.57 -35.30
N ASP A 19 -1.46 -40.97 -36.38
CA ASP A 19 -1.28 -39.54 -36.66
C ASP A 19 -2.23 -38.69 -35.81
N ALA A 20 -3.46 -39.15 -35.56
CA ALA A 20 -4.41 -38.50 -34.66
C ALA A 20 -3.91 -38.49 -33.19
N GLU A 21 -3.22 -39.53 -32.75
CA GLU A 21 -2.64 -39.61 -31.41
C GLU A 21 -1.47 -38.61 -31.23
N LYS A 22 -0.62 -38.47 -32.25
CA LYS A 22 0.47 -37.46 -32.25
C LYS A 22 -0.08 -36.04 -32.24
N ILE A 23 -1.14 -35.76 -32.99
CA ILE A 23 -1.78 -34.44 -33.03
C ILE A 23 -2.43 -34.12 -31.68
N LYS A 24 -3.09 -35.09 -31.03
CA LYS A 24 -3.63 -34.91 -29.67
C LYS A 24 -2.53 -34.63 -28.65
N LYS A 25 -1.41 -35.35 -28.70
CA LYS A 25 -0.26 -35.15 -27.82
C LYS A 25 0.39 -33.78 -28.05
N LEU A 26 0.54 -33.36 -29.30
CA LEU A 26 1.10 -32.05 -29.66
C LEU A 26 0.18 -30.90 -29.24
N SER A 27 -1.14 -31.03 -29.42
CA SER A 27 -2.12 -30.05 -28.93
C SER A 27 -2.14 -29.96 -27.41
N PHE A 28 -2.06 -31.09 -26.70
CA PHE A 28 -1.96 -31.09 -25.23
C PHE A 28 -0.69 -30.38 -24.75
N LEU A 29 0.42 -30.58 -25.45
CA LEU A 29 1.71 -29.98 -25.11
C LEU A 29 1.71 -28.46 -25.39
N LEU A 30 1.05 -28.01 -26.45
CA LEU A 30 0.86 -26.59 -26.77
C LEU A 30 -0.03 -25.87 -25.74
N ILE A 31 -1.12 -26.52 -25.31
CA ILE A 31 -2.03 -25.96 -24.29
C ILE A 31 -1.32 -25.87 -22.92
N ALA A 32 -0.50 -26.86 -22.58
CA ALA A 32 0.27 -26.86 -21.34
C ALA A 32 1.36 -25.77 -21.29
N ILE A 33 1.98 -25.44 -22.43
CA ILE A 33 2.95 -24.34 -22.52
C ILE A 33 2.24 -22.99 -22.43
N LEU A 34 1.09 -22.86 -23.08
CA LEU A 34 0.32 -21.62 -23.07
C LEU A 34 -0.27 -21.32 -21.68
N SER A 35 -0.71 -22.34 -20.94
CA SER A 35 -1.20 -22.17 -19.56
C SER A 35 -0.09 -21.79 -18.58
N LEU A 36 1.13 -22.28 -18.77
CA LEU A 36 2.29 -21.92 -17.95
C LEU A 36 2.75 -20.47 -18.18
N ALA A 37 2.59 -19.95 -19.40
CA ALA A 37 2.95 -18.59 -19.76
C ALA A 37 2.01 -17.51 -19.15
N ILE A 38 0.78 -17.88 -18.76
CA ILE A 38 -0.19 -16.93 -18.17
C ILE A 38 0.09 -16.70 -16.67
N LEU A 39 0.82 -17.60 -16.00
CA LEU A 39 1.12 -17.49 -14.57
C LEU A 39 2.30 -16.58 -14.24
N THR A 40 2.99 -16.03 -15.24
CA THR A 40 4.12 -15.10 -15.04
C THR A 40 3.74 -13.63 -15.23
N VAL A 41 2.45 -13.29 -15.21
CA VAL A 41 2.00 -11.89 -15.22
C VAL A 41 2.43 -11.25 -13.90
N GLY A 42 3.40 -10.36 -14.04
CA GLY A 42 4.25 -9.83 -12.99
C GLY A 42 3.51 -9.21 -11.82
N CYS A 43 4.02 -9.50 -10.63
CA CYS A 43 3.98 -8.55 -9.53
C CYS A 43 4.83 -7.36 -9.97
N GLU A 44 4.19 -6.30 -10.49
CA GLU A 44 4.88 -5.02 -10.64
C GLU A 44 5.14 -4.51 -9.23
N ASP A 45 6.42 -4.36 -8.86
CA ASP A 45 6.79 -3.64 -7.65
C ASP A 45 6.22 -2.22 -7.77
N GLU A 46 5.13 -1.94 -7.04
CA GLU A 46 4.51 -0.62 -6.98
C GLU A 46 5.60 0.38 -6.55
N LYS A 47 5.94 1.32 -7.43
CA LYS A 47 6.97 2.32 -7.14
C LYS A 47 6.57 3.10 -5.89
N ASP A 48 7.54 3.34 -5.02
CA ASP A 48 7.34 4.18 -3.84
C ASP A 48 7.01 5.61 -4.28
N THR A 49 5.74 5.98 -4.13
CA THR A 49 5.25 7.35 -4.26
C THR A 49 5.02 7.91 -2.85
N PRO A 50 5.00 9.24 -2.65
CA PRO A 50 4.64 9.80 -1.35
C PRO A 50 3.30 9.26 -0.82
N PHE A 51 2.33 9.06 -1.70
CA PHE A 51 1.04 8.48 -1.34
C PHE A 51 1.14 7.04 -0.86
N THR A 52 1.83 6.16 -1.59
CA THR A 52 1.97 4.75 -1.20
C THR A 52 2.83 4.59 0.06
N LEU A 53 3.87 5.42 0.21
CA LEU A 53 4.69 5.47 1.42
C LEU A 53 3.89 5.91 2.65
N LEU A 54 3.08 6.96 2.53
CA LEU A 54 2.31 7.48 3.66
C LEU A 54 1.15 6.56 4.07
N THR A 55 0.47 5.96 3.10
CA THR A 55 -0.77 5.17 3.31
C THR A 55 -0.54 3.69 3.51
N GLY A 56 0.67 3.19 3.24
CA GLY A 56 1.02 1.77 3.37
C GLY A 56 1.09 1.27 4.81
N PRO A 57 1.96 1.84 5.67
CA PRO A 57 2.18 1.32 7.01
C PRO A 57 1.26 1.94 8.06
N VAL A 58 1.29 1.35 9.26
CA VAL A 58 0.89 2.03 10.49
C VAL A 58 2.09 2.83 11.01
N TRP A 59 1.89 4.10 11.36
CA TRP A 59 2.94 4.97 11.88
C TRP A 59 2.91 5.00 13.40
N VAL A 60 3.94 4.51 14.06
CA VAL A 60 4.05 4.50 15.52
C VAL A 60 4.91 5.66 15.99
N SER A 61 4.41 6.48 16.91
CA SER A 61 5.13 7.64 17.44
C SER A 61 6.47 7.23 18.06
N ASP A 62 7.56 7.85 17.62
CA ASP A 62 8.92 7.63 18.10
C ASP A 62 9.38 8.79 18.98
N SER A 63 9.36 10.00 18.43
CA SER A 63 9.78 11.23 19.12
C SER A 63 8.80 12.37 18.87
N LEU A 64 8.41 13.07 19.94
CA LEU A 64 7.47 14.17 19.92
C LEU A 64 8.08 15.38 20.64
N LEU A 65 8.67 16.30 19.90
CA LEU A 65 9.46 17.39 20.47
C LEU A 65 8.80 18.75 20.27
N VAL A 66 8.90 19.59 21.30
CA VAL A 66 8.64 21.03 21.23
C VAL A 66 9.91 21.76 21.66
N ASN A 67 10.44 22.62 20.79
CA ASN A 67 11.70 23.33 21.00
C ASN A 67 12.86 22.40 21.38
N GLY A 68 12.83 21.15 20.88
CA GLY A 68 13.84 20.12 21.17
C GLY A 68 13.62 19.32 22.45
N ILE A 69 12.59 19.60 23.23
CA ILE A 69 12.26 18.92 24.48
C ILE A 69 11.07 17.97 24.26
N ASP A 70 11.09 16.77 24.86
CA ASP A 70 9.96 15.83 24.80
C ASP A 70 8.67 16.47 25.32
N ALA A 71 7.64 16.41 24.49
CA ALA A 71 6.34 17.03 24.70
C ALA A 71 5.18 16.04 24.46
N GLY A 72 5.49 14.73 24.37
CA GLY A 72 4.51 13.68 24.13
C GLY A 72 4.01 12.97 25.40
N GLY A 73 4.38 13.42 26.59
CA GLY A 73 3.91 12.86 27.87
C GLY A 73 2.48 13.30 28.23
N PRO A 74 1.82 12.66 29.20
CA PRO A 74 0.47 13.03 29.63
C PRO A 74 0.37 14.50 30.03
N GLY A 75 -0.66 15.19 29.53
CA GLY A 75 -0.90 16.62 29.80
C GLY A 75 -0.01 17.59 29.01
N GLN A 76 0.92 17.11 28.20
CA GLN A 76 1.74 17.95 27.32
C GLN A 76 1.05 18.18 25.96
N ILE A 77 1.51 19.20 25.23
CA ILE A 77 0.86 19.67 24.00
C ILE A 77 0.82 18.63 22.86
N LEU A 78 1.74 17.68 22.82
CA LEU A 78 1.75 16.60 21.82
C LEU A 78 1.25 15.27 22.36
N ALA A 79 0.66 15.22 23.57
CA ALA A 79 0.17 13.99 24.18
C ALA A 79 -0.78 13.20 23.27
N ASN A 80 -1.66 13.91 22.55
CA ASN A 80 -2.64 13.31 21.65
C ASN A 80 -2.05 12.76 20.34
N PHE A 81 -0.76 13.01 20.07
CA PHE A 81 -0.03 12.45 18.93
C PHE A 81 0.81 11.23 19.31
N ARG A 82 0.83 10.86 20.61
CA ARG A 82 1.49 9.66 21.10
C ARG A 82 0.63 8.44 20.80
N GLY A 83 1.19 7.46 20.10
CA GLY A 83 0.50 6.24 19.72
C GLY A 83 0.64 5.93 18.23
N GLU A 84 -0.42 5.38 17.64
CA GLU A 84 -0.45 4.94 16.26
C GLU A 84 -1.21 5.92 15.37
N ALA A 85 -0.69 6.19 14.18
CA ALA A 85 -1.35 6.93 13.13
C ALA A 85 -1.53 6.06 11.88
N ARG A 86 -2.67 6.21 11.21
CA ARG A 86 -2.95 5.58 9.91
C ARG A 86 -3.53 6.61 8.97
N PHE A 87 -2.94 6.70 7.78
CA PHE A 87 -3.41 7.54 6.68
C PHE A 87 -4.16 6.65 5.70
N LEU A 88 -5.49 6.72 5.69
CA LEU A 88 -6.32 5.89 4.82
C LEU A 88 -6.38 6.48 3.41
N LYS A 89 -6.44 5.60 2.40
CA LYS A 89 -6.39 5.98 0.98
C LYS A 89 -7.55 6.90 0.53
N ASP A 90 -8.64 6.94 1.29
CA ASP A 90 -9.79 7.82 1.05
C ASP A 90 -9.60 9.26 1.56
N GLY A 91 -8.44 9.57 2.14
CA GLY A 91 -8.13 10.88 2.72
C GLY A 91 -8.61 11.04 4.16
N THR A 92 -9.12 9.99 4.81
CA THR A 92 -9.37 9.97 6.25
C THR A 92 -8.18 9.41 7.02
N GLY A 93 -8.09 9.69 8.31
CA GLY A 93 -6.99 9.22 9.13
C GLY A 93 -7.38 9.00 10.58
N LEU A 94 -6.64 8.07 11.19
CA LEU A 94 -6.66 7.78 12.62
C LEU A 94 -5.33 8.30 13.18
N PHE A 95 -5.36 9.12 14.22
CA PHE A 95 -4.19 9.78 14.79
C PHE A 95 -4.20 9.61 16.30
N ALA A 96 -3.73 8.47 16.77
CA ALA A 96 -3.81 8.03 18.16
C ALA A 96 -5.21 8.21 18.76
N ASN A 97 -5.45 9.32 19.45
CA ASN A 97 -6.70 9.59 20.16
C ASN A 97 -7.74 10.39 19.37
N PHE A 98 -7.42 10.83 18.14
CA PHE A 98 -8.34 11.62 17.33
C PHE A 98 -8.45 11.09 15.89
N THR A 99 -9.52 11.49 15.23
CA THR A 99 -9.77 11.15 13.82
C THR A 99 -9.89 12.42 12.99
N GLY A 100 -9.66 12.30 11.68
CA GLY A 100 -9.71 13.46 10.82
C GLY A 100 -9.55 13.13 9.36
N THR A 101 -9.32 14.17 8.56
CA THR A 101 -8.93 14.07 7.18
C THR A 101 -7.50 14.55 7.00
N TRP A 102 -6.85 14.06 5.95
CA TRP A 102 -5.51 14.45 5.57
C TRP A 102 -5.42 14.62 4.06
N ARG A 103 -4.46 15.44 3.65
CA ARG A 103 -4.04 15.52 2.26
C ARG A 103 -2.64 16.09 2.15
N PHE A 104 -1.96 15.75 1.06
CA PHE A 104 -0.78 16.49 0.66
C PHE A 104 -1.13 17.93 0.25
N ALA A 105 -0.16 18.82 0.43
CA ALA A 105 -0.20 20.20 0.01
C ALA A 105 1.16 20.64 -0.52
N GLN A 106 1.17 21.67 -1.36
CA GLN A 106 2.39 22.27 -1.92
C GLN A 106 3.32 21.21 -2.56
N ASN A 107 2.80 20.51 -3.58
CA ASN A 107 3.55 19.50 -4.34
C ASN A 107 4.12 18.40 -3.42
N ASP A 108 3.28 17.86 -2.53
CA ASP A 108 3.59 16.75 -1.61
C ASP A 108 4.72 17.02 -0.60
N THR A 109 5.08 18.28 -0.39
CA THR A 109 6.07 18.69 0.63
C THR A 109 5.45 19.00 1.99
N ARG A 110 4.12 19.12 2.04
CA ARG A 110 3.37 19.38 3.25
C ARG A 110 2.22 18.41 3.42
N LEU A 111 1.92 18.14 4.67
CA LEU A 111 0.77 17.34 5.08
C LEU A 111 -0.18 18.22 5.88
N LEU A 112 -1.39 18.38 5.35
CA LEU A 112 -2.48 19.06 6.04
C LEU A 112 -3.34 18.01 6.75
N ILE A 113 -3.59 18.22 8.04
CA ILE A 113 -4.49 17.38 8.85
C ILE A 113 -5.60 18.28 9.40
N THR A 114 -6.85 17.85 9.25
CA THR A 114 -8.03 18.52 9.79
C THR A 114 -8.81 17.54 10.64
N SER A 115 -9.27 17.97 11.81
CA SER A 115 -10.03 17.13 12.73
C SER A 115 -11.12 17.95 13.42
N PRO A 116 -12.30 17.37 13.68
CA PRO A 116 -13.30 18.03 14.53
C PRO A 116 -12.78 18.37 15.93
N ASP A 117 -11.78 17.63 16.43
CA ASP A 117 -11.18 17.83 17.74
C ASP A 117 -10.22 19.05 17.77
N TYR A 118 -9.81 19.54 16.59
CA TYR A 118 -8.89 20.67 16.43
C TYR A 118 -9.50 21.73 15.51
N PRO A 119 -9.95 22.88 16.07
CA PRO A 119 -10.62 23.94 15.29
C PRO A 119 -9.76 24.54 14.16
N VAL A 120 -8.44 24.41 14.28
CA VAL A 120 -7.47 24.93 13.31
C VAL A 120 -6.77 23.76 12.62
N PRO A 121 -6.80 23.69 11.28
CA PRO A 121 -6.05 22.68 10.54
C PRO A 121 -4.56 22.72 10.84
N ILE A 122 -3.97 21.56 11.05
CA ILE A 122 -2.55 21.41 11.31
C ILE A 122 -1.84 21.24 9.96
N THR A 123 -1.08 22.25 9.55
CA THR A 123 -0.21 22.15 8.38
C THR A 123 1.20 21.82 8.83
N THR A 124 1.75 20.72 8.33
CA THR A 124 3.11 20.27 8.65
C THR A 124 3.97 20.18 7.40
N ILE A 125 5.26 20.38 7.55
CA ILE A 125 6.28 20.13 6.54
C ILE A 125 6.73 18.68 6.68
N ILE A 126 6.85 17.99 5.55
CA ILE A 126 7.38 16.63 5.49
C ILE A 126 8.89 16.73 5.37
N GLU A 127 9.58 16.53 6.48
CA GLU A 127 11.04 16.56 6.59
C GLU A 127 11.68 15.23 6.17
N GLU A 128 10.92 14.14 6.27
CA GLU A 128 11.29 12.80 5.80
C GLU A 128 10.02 11.97 5.59
N LEU A 129 9.94 11.28 4.47
CA LEU A 129 8.95 10.23 4.20
C LEU A 129 9.65 9.09 3.48
N SER A 130 9.82 7.96 4.16
CA SER A 130 10.48 6.76 3.65
C SER A 130 9.72 5.52 4.08
N ARG A 131 10.16 4.33 3.65
CA ARG A 131 9.56 3.06 4.10
C ARG A 131 9.62 2.83 5.60
N SER A 132 10.50 3.54 6.32
CA SER A 132 10.77 3.32 7.74
C SER A 132 10.42 4.50 8.65
N ASN A 133 10.44 5.73 8.12
CA ASN A 133 10.28 6.94 8.90
C ASN A 133 9.31 7.92 8.25
N LEU A 134 8.52 8.56 9.10
CA LEU A 134 7.77 9.77 8.80
C LEU A 134 8.21 10.83 9.78
N ARG A 135 8.78 11.93 9.28
CA ARG A 135 9.18 13.07 10.10
C ARG A 135 8.47 14.32 9.62
N LEU A 136 7.75 14.93 10.54
CA LEU A 136 6.97 16.13 10.32
C LEU A 136 7.48 17.27 11.19
N SER A 137 7.47 18.49 10.67
CA SER A 137 7.75 19.70 11.43
C SER A 137 6.64 20.73 11.24
N THR A 138 6.38 21.55 12.26
CA THR A 138 5.48 22.70 12.15
C THR A 138 5.83 23.75 13.20
N GLU A 139 5.31 24.96 13.04
CA GLU A 139 5.45 26.04 14.01
C GLU A 139 4.07 26.45 14.50
N LEU A 140 3.91 26.49 15.82
CA LEU A 140 2.66 26.91 16.47
C LEU A 140 2.91 28.17 17.30
N PRO A 141 1.96 29.11 17.39
CA PRO A 141 2.07 30.24 18.32
C PRO A 141 2.30 29.76 19.76
N HIS A 142 3.19 30.43 20.49
CA HIS A 142 3.41 30.09 21.90
C HIS A 142 2.25 30.63 22.76
N PRO A 143 1.56 29.78 23.56
CA PRO A 143 0.37 30.20 24.31
C PRO A 143 0.65 31.16 25.47
N LEU A 144 1.87 31.18 26.00
CA LEU A 144 2.30 31.99 27.15
C LEU A 144 3.20 33.16 26.76
N LEU A 145 3.74 33.16 25.53
CA LEU A 145 4.70 34.17 25.06
C LEU A 145 4.20 34.77 23.73
N PRO A 146 3.35 35.81 23.79
CA PRO A 146 2.79 36.44 22.60
C PRO A 146 3.88 36.88 21.62
N GLY A 147 3.63 36.67 20.32
CA GLY A 147 4.58 37.04 19.25
C GLY A 147 5.74 36.05 19.05
N THR A 148 5.80 34.96 19.81
CA THR A 148 6.78 33.88 19.61
C THR A 148 6.11 32.60 19.12
N THR A 149 6.90 31.72 18.49
CA THR A 149 6.45 30.40 18.02
C THR A 149 7.20 29.28 18.76
N MET A 150 6.54 28.14 18.83
CA MET A 150 7.09 26.87 19.28
C MET A 150 7.36 26.01 18.06
N ARG A 151 8.58 25.48 17.97
CA ARG A 151 8.96 24.53 16.91
C ARG A 151 8.56 23.13 17.33
N VAL A 152 7.64 22.53 16.58
CA VAL A 152 7.15 21.17 16.77
C VAL A 152 7.88 20.25 15.81
N ARG A 153 8.33 19.08 16.30
CA ARG A 153 8.82 17.98 15.47
C ARG A 153 8.20 16.66 15.92
N MET A 154 7.56 15.96 15.00
CA MET A 154 6.98 14.65 15.23
C MET A 154 7.68 13.63 14.34
N THR A 155 8.14 12.53 14.93
CA THR A 155 8.78 11.44 14.21
C THR A 155 8.03 10.15 14.51
N PHE A 156 7.80 9.36 13.47
CA PHE A 156 7.10 8.09 13.55
C PHE A 156 7.90 7.01 12.82
N LYS A 157 7.83 5.78 13.33
CA LYS A 157 8.38 4.59 12.69
C LYS A 157 7.27 3.81 12.00
N SER A 158 7.56 3.27 10.83
CA SER A 158 6.63 2.39 10.13
C SER A 158 6.49 1.05 10.86
N ARG A 159 5.28 0.53 10.91
CA ARG A 159 4.97 -0.86 11.20
C ARG A 159 4.07 -1.39 10.08
N TRP A 160 4.65 -2.24 9.24
CA TRP A 160 3.98 -2.89 8.11
C TRP A 160 3.25 -4.15 8.55
#